data_AF-A0A843JWW5-F1
#
_entry.id   AF-A0A843JWW5-F1
#
_cell.length_a   1.000
_cell.length_b   1.000
_cell.length_c   1.000
_cell.angle_alpha   90.00
_cell.angle_beta   90.00
_cell.angle_gamma   90.00
#
_symmetry.space_group_name_H-M   'P 1'
#
loop_
_entity.id
_entity.type
_entity.pdbx_description
1 polymer ?
#
loop_
_entity_poly.entity_id
_entity_poly.type
_entity_poly.pdbx_seq_one_letter_code
_entity_poly.pdbx_strand_id
1 'polypeptide(L)'
;MKKRGRNKPKKEDEIPPILICLILLALILFILIFKNLVLTTNVIQNHLTPKVIENPPTPENCSNESIKKVWEFIFKGSSENLTITSAPYNNTDSSEEESEIWSLLLNEKCPAYKVYQTNGTNIRTLIGMDVWFLMNMKVAMAIDGNYPPEEMENIIQRISSSEQNEMENAPEYLLLNFLANRTIKRNINTSQEAKTEFESVFNISSSNWTKEEFEVDGITENLTAFSFFENGSLENITLFGESIDPMGIIAKAGMVLQNYSMNIYLYTDISLLAFTKELERLYGNWTSPINTSLKNIEIKVNNSKLELLKNYEDLQKLEINQDNQIIIESEVNFSEEIDLTKIILKKQETDSTRGYIIINGLNYTKNVTVDRLNDKSESVCIKDKDIYSIDEISPECNAIDEYILECPGNLTSIARNLTCNISGNKFIITGLEHSAILEIIPPEIPCVQNWQCDEWSETSKSCGYRTCTDLNNCGNITGKPLEYQECPVCIPNWKCTPFLPEKCPREEKRTRTCTDINDCGTEKGKPELTQTCERKNILVYILITLLGIAVIILIVIILKRIIIRREKLKERPRTEQGQYKNDPNYPSQIEQYYGSDQTHNFKEQPETNPQSENYQEKFPDKYWPK
;
A
#
# COMPACT_ATOMS: atom_id res chain seq x y z
N MET A 1 -59.04 -37.22 21.03
CA MET A 1 -58.40 -36.09 20.30
C MET A 1 -57.39 -35.43 21.23
N LYS A 2 -56.23 -34.92 20.84
CA LYS A 2 -55.47 -34.94 19.56
C LYS A 2 -54.14 -35.67 19.78
N LYS A 3 -53.56 -36.31 18.75
CA LYS A 3 -52.17 -36.79 18.79
C LYS A 3 -51.22 -35.57 18.72
N ARG A 4 -50.18 -35.53 19.56
CA ARG A 4 -48.93 -34.82 19.28
C ARG A 4 -47.85 -35.88 19.06
N GLY A 5 -47.19 -35.86 17.91
CA GLY A 5 -46.06 -36.74 17.64
C GLY A 5 -44.84 -36.29 18.44
N ARG A 6 -44.03 -37.24 18.93
CA ARG A 6 -42.62 -36.97 19.24
C ARG A 6 -41.86 -36.96 17.92
N ASN A 7 -41.33 -35.81 17.51
CA ASN A 7 -40.21 -35.83 16.57
C ASN A 7 -39.01 -36.46 17.30
N LYS A 8 -38.25 -37.31 16.61
CA LYS A 8 -36.89 -37.63 17.06
C LYS A 8 -36.07 -36.33 16.98
N PRO A 9 -35.05 -36.12 17.84
CA PRO A 9 -33.97 -35.22 17.46
C PRO A 9 -33.35 -35.71 16.14
N LYS A 10 -32.89 -34.79 15.29
CA LYS A 10 -31.92 -35.16 14.26
C LYS A 10 -30.63 -35.64 14.97
N LYS A 11 -29.80 -36.42 14.28
CA LYS A 11 -28.36 -36.36 14.59
C LYS A 11 -27.93 -34.90 14.36
N GLU A 12 -27.19 -34.34 15.30
CA GLU A 12 -26.26 -33.28 14.95
C GLU A 12 -25.09 -33.95 14.24
N ASP A 13 -24.57 -33.32 13.19
CA ASP A 13 -23.51 -33.91 12.38
C ASP A 13 -22.19 -33.77 13.14
N GLU A 14 -21.84 -34.84 13.88
CA GLU A 14 -20.60 -34.95 14.64
C GLU A 14 -19.41 -34.74 13.68
N ILE A 15 -18.67 -33.64 13.88
CA ILE A 15 -17.50 -33.30 13.08
C ILE A 15 -16.51 -34.48 13.14
N PRO A 16 -16.03 -35.02 12.01
CA PRO A 16 -15.10 -36.14 12.02
C PRO A 16 -13.89 -35.85 12.91
N PRO A 17 -13.47 -36.77 13.80
CA PRO A 17 -12.31 -36.57 14.68
C PRO A 17 -11.05 -36.16 13.90
N ILE A 18 -10.90 -36.70 12.68
CA ILE A 18 -9.90 -36.32 11.68
C ILE A 18 -9.82 -34.81 11.47
N LEU A 19 -10.95 -34.13 11.25
CA LEU A 19 -10.97 -32.69 10.97
C LEU A 19 -10.63 -31.87 12.23
N ILE A 20 -11.04 -32.33 13.41
CA ILE A 20 -10.69 -31.70 14.70
C ILE A 20 -9.18 -31.82 14.94
N CYS A 21 -8.58 -32.98 14.71
CA CYS A 21 -7.13 -33.18 14.85
C CYS A 21 -6.34 -32.33 13.83
N LEU A 22 -6.78 -32.23 12.58
CA LEU A 22 -6.13 -31.35 11.59
C LEU A 22 -6.21 -29.87 11.98
N ILE A 23 -7.35 -29.42 12.52
CA ILE A 23 -7.52 -28.04 13.03
C ILE A 23 -6.62 -27.79 14.25
N LEU A 24 -6.51 -28.75 15.18
CA LEU A 24 -5.64 -28.64 16.35
C LEU A 24 -4.15 -28.63 15.97
N LEU A 25 -3.72 -29.51 15.08
CA LEU A 25 -2.33 -29.58 14.62
C LEU A 25 -1.95 -28.33 13.81
N ALA A 26 -2.87 -27.80 12.99
CA ALA A 26 -2.71 -26.51 12.34
C ALA A 26 -2.64 -25.34 13.35
N LEU A 27 -3.44 -25.37 14.42
CA LEU A 27 -3.38 -24.37 15.50
C LEU A 27 -2.06 -24.44 16.30
N ILE A 28 -1.54 -25.64 16.56
CA ILE A 28 -0.26 -25.83 17.26
C ILE A 28 0.90 -25.36 16.38
N LEU A 29 0.93 -25.72 15.08
CA LEU A 29 1.86 -25.15 14.10
C LEU A 29 1.75 -23.62 14.04
N PHE A 30 0.53 -23.08 13.97
CA PHE A 30 0.29 -21.63 13.96
C PHE A 30 0.82 -20.95 15.23
N ILE A 31 0.62 -21.54 16.42
CA ILE A 31 1.14 -21.03 17.70
C ILE A 31 2.67 -21.09 17.77
N LEU A 32 3.29 -22.17 17.26
CA LEU A 32 4.75 -22.30 17.20
C LEU A 32 5.37 -21.32 16.20
N ILE A 33 4.76 -21.18 15.02
CA ILE A 33 5.14 -20.18 14.00
C ILE A 33 5.00 -18.77 14.57
N PHE A 34 3.86 -18.41 15.19
CA PHE A 34 3.68 -17.08 15.79
C PHE A 34 4.60 -16.80 16.98
N LYS A 35 4.90 -17.80 17.84
CA LYS A 35 5.90 -17.64 18.91
C LYS A 35 7.28 -17.28 18.33
N ASN A 36 7.70 -17.98 17.28
CA ASN A 36 8.98 -17.71 16.62
C ASN A 36 8.97 -16.40 15.83
N LEU A 37 7.84 -16.04 15.20
CA LEU A 37 7.66 -14.76 14.50
C LEU A 37 7.75 -13.57 15.47
N VAL A 38 7.14 -13.69 16.65
CA VAL A 38 7.27 -12.68 17.73
C VAL A 38 8.71 -12.59 18.24
N LEU A 39 9.46 -13.69 18.24
CA LEU A 39 10.89 -13.68 18.59
C LEU A 39 11.78 -13.00 17.52
N THR A 40 11.44 -13.10 16.24
CA THR A 40 12.22 -12.48 15.15
C THR A 40 11.93 -11.00 14.93
N THR A 41 10.78 -10.44 15.36
CA THR A 41 10.46 -9.00 15.16
C THR A 41 11.45 -7.98 15.75
N ASN A 42 12.45 -8.41 16.54
CA ASN A 42 13.51 -7.54 17.09
C ASN A 42 14.88 -7.67 16.38
N VAL A 43 15.04 -8.50 15.35
CA VAL A 43 16.29 -8.66 14.60
C VAL A 43 16.01 -8.83 13.10
N ILE A 44 16.94 -8.41 12.24
CA ILE A 44 16.88 -8.47 10.76
C ILE A 44 16.01 -7.37 10.13
N GLN A 45 16.58 -6.16 10.07
CA GLN A 45 16.90 -5.65 8.73
C GLN A 45 18.35 -6.02 8.41
N ASN A 46 18.55 -6.49 7.17
CA ASN A 46 19.80 -6.84 6.47
C ASN A 46 20.10 -8.34 6.29
N HIS A 47 20.34 -8.69 5.02
CA HIS A 47 20.96 -9.93 4.51
C HIS A 47 20.37 -11.28 4.94
N LEU A 48 19.33 -11.70 4.21
CA LEU A 48 19.10 -13.11 3.92
C LEU A 48 19.26 -13.35 2.41
N THR A 49 20.38 -13.96 2.02
CA THR A 49 20.45 -14.70 0.75
C THR A 49 19.68 -16.00 0.94
N PRO A 50 18.78 -16.42 0.02
CA PRO A 50 18.01 -17.64 0.18
C PRO A 50 18.97 -18.84 0.31
N LYS A 51 18.98 -19.48 1.48
CA LYS A 51 19.80 -20.67 1.73
C LYS A 51 19.06 -21.86 1.14
N VAL A 52 19.55 -22.37 0.00
CA VAL A 52 19.01 -23.59 -0.62
C VAL A 52 19.07 -24.73 0.41
N ILE A 53 17.91 -25.29 0.73
CA ILE A 53 17.79 -26.48 1.57
C ILE A 53 17.85 -27.71 0.65
N GLU A 54 18.67 -28.68 1.03
CA GLU A 54 18.68 -29.99 0.39
C GLU A 54 17.51 -30.83 0.94
N ASN A 55 16.61 -31.23 0.05
CA ASN A 55 15.36 -31.89 0.40
C ASN A 55 15.45 -33.40 0.19
N PRO A 56 14.89 -34.24 1.08
CA PRO A 56 14.86 -35.69 0.89
C PRO A 56 14.03 -36.07 -0.34
N PRO A 57 14.41 -37.14 -1.06
CA PRO A 57 13.67 -37.59 -2.23
C PRO A 57 12.26 -38.05 -1.85
N THR A 58 11.27 -37.75 -2.70
CA THR A 58 9.91 -38.29 -2.56
C THR A 58 9.89 -39.73 -3.11
N PRO A 59 9.37 -40.74 -2.39
CA PRO A 59 9.27 -42.10 -2.94
C PRO A 59 8.36 -42.15 -4.17
N GLU A 60 8.87 -42.71 -5.27
CA GLU A 60 8.07 -42.92 -6.50
C GLU A 60 6.85 -43.83 -6.27
N ASN A 61 6.95 -44.77 -5.32
CA ASN A 61 5.88 -45.69 -4.90
C ASN A 61 6.27 -46.33 -3.55
N CYS A 62 5.40 -47.15 -2.95
CA CYS A 62 5.70 -47.82 -1.68
C CYS A 62 6.60 -49.07 -1.79
N SER A 63 7.41 -49.19 -2.85
CA SER A 63 8.41 -50.26 -2.93
C SER A 63 9.55 -50.05 -1.94
N ASN A 64 10.18 -51.15 -1.53
CA ASN A 64 11.33 -51.13 -0.64
C ASN A 64 12.51 -50.32 -1.23
N GLU A 65 12.65 -50.30 -2.56
CA GLU A 65 13.70 -49.55 -3.26
C GLU A 65 13.43 -48.03 -3.22
N SER A 66 12.20 -47.58 -3.47
CA SER A 66 11.83 -46.16 -3.40
C SER A 66 11.94 -45.60 -1.97
N ILE A 67 11.51 -46.35 -0.95
CA ILE A 67 11.62 -45.95 0.46
C ILE A 67 13.10 -45.92 0.91
N LYS A 68 13.92 -46.86 0.44
CA LYS A 68 15.35 -46.94 0.73
C LYS A 68 16.14 -45.70 0.26
N LYS A 69 15.78 -45.09 -0.88
CA LYS A 69 16.37 -43.81 -1.34
C LYS A 69 16.25 -42.70 -0.28
N VAL A 70 15.13 -42.65 0.45
CA VAL A 70 14.91 -41.66 1.51
C VAL A 70 15.69 -41.98 2.78
N TRP A 71 15.78 -43.27 3.13
CA TRP A 71 16.61 -43.74 4.26
C TRP A 71 18.07 -43.35 4.08
N GLU A 72 18.64 -43.59 2.89
CA GLU A 72 20.06 -43.30 2.57
C GLU A 72 20.37 -41.80 2.48
N PHE A 73 19.39 -40.97 2.10
CA PHE A 73 19.51 -39.52 2.18
C PHE A 73 19.62 -39.02 3.64
N ILE A 74 18.88 -39.63 4.56
CA ILE A 74 18.76 -39.13 5.94
C ILE A 74 19.80 -39.76 6.89
N PHE A 75 19.95 -41.09 6.90
CA PHE A 75 20.78 -41.82 7.85
C PHE A 75 22.19 -42.15 7.32
N LYS A 76 23.18 -42.13 8.23
CA LYS A 76 24.52 -42.71 8.02
C LYS A 76 24.54 -44.18 8.44
N GLY A 77 24.94 -45.07 7.54
CA GLY A 77 25.13 -46.49 7.82
C GLY A 77 24.59 -47.40 6.72
N SER A 78 24.47 -48.69 7.02
CA SER A 78 23.87 -49.65 6.08
C SER A 78 22.36 -49.46 5.96
N SER A 79 21.85 -49.65 4.75
CA SER A 79 20.44 -49.69 4.36
C SER A 79 19.97 -51.13 4.10
N GLU A 80 20.63 -52.10 4.73
CA GLU A 80 20.28 -53.53 4.74
C GLU A 80 19.37 -53.87 5.94
N ASN A 81 18.63 -54.97 5.83
CA ASN A 81 17.73 -55.49 6.89
C ASN A 81 16.68 -54.47 7.39
N LEU A 82 16.29 -53.51 6.54
CA LEU A 82 15.18 -52.59 6.81
C LEU A 82 13.87 -53.38 6.85
N THR A 83 13.12 -53.25 7.94
CA THR A 83 11.75 -53.76 8.05
C THR A 83 10.79 -52.64 7.68
N ILE A 84 10.02 -52.83 6.61
CA ILE A 84 9.10 -51.81 6.07
C ILE A 84 7.66 -52.20 6.38
N THR A 85 6.96 -51.27 7.00
CA THR A 85 5.53 -51.30 7.25
C THR A 85 4.88 -50.12 6.54
N SER A 86 4.62 -50.28 5.24
CA SER A 86 3.72 -49.40 4.50
C SER A 86 2.27 -49.80 4.83
N ALA A 87 1.41 -48.81 5.03
CA ALA A 87 -0.01 -49.03 5.27
C ALA A 87 -0.78 -48.85 3.95
N PRO A 88 -1.19 -49.93 3.26
CA PRO A 88 -2.23 -49.79 2.24
C PRO A 88 -3.51 -49.34 2.94
N TYR A 89 -4.12 -48.25 2.47
CA TYR A 89 -5.36 -47.71 3.02
C TYR A 89 -6.55 -48.60 2.60
N ASN A 90 -6.66 -49.77 3.24
CA ASN A 90 -7.81 -50.66 3.11
C ASN A 90 -8.86 -50.22 4.13
N ASN A 91 -9.71 -49.27 3.75
CA ASN A 91 -10.89 -48.92 4.55
C ASN A 91 -12.03 -49.90 4.24
N THR A 92 -12.34 -50.79 5.18
CA THR A 92 -13.39 -51.80 5.04
C THR A 92 -14.77 -51.34 5.55
N ASP A 93 -14.86 -50.15 6.14
CA ASP A 93 -16.09 -49.57 6.70
C ASP A 93 -16.59 -48.34 5.91
N SER A 94 -15.84 -47.86 4.92
CA SER A 94 -16.30 -46.85 3.94
C SER A 94 -17.30 -47.43 2.93
N SER A 95 -18.07 -46.56 2.27
CA SER A 95 -18.94 -46.99 1.17
C SER A 95 -18.14 -47.50 -0.03
N GLU A 96 -18.77 -48.29 -0.91
CA GLU A 96 -18.10 -48.82 -2.11
C GLU A 96 -17.54 -47.70 -2.99
N GLU A 97 -18.27 -46.58 -3.13
CA GLU A 97 -17.84 -45.37 -3.87
C GLU A 97 -16.61 -44.67 -3.24
N GLU A 98 -16.54 -44.59 -1.90
CA GLU A 98 -15.36 -44.05 -1.21
C GLU A 98 -14.14 -44.97 -1.38
N SER A 99 -14.33 -46.29 -1.28
CA SER A 99 -13.26 -47.27 -1.44
C SER A 99 -12.65 -47.23 -2.85
N GLU A 100 -13.47 -47.06 -3.90
CA GLU A 100 -12.97 -46.90 -5.27
C GLU A 100 -12.14 -45.62 -5.43
N ILE A 101 -12.61 -44.48 -4.93
CA ILE A 101 -11.87 -43.20 -4.98
C ILE A 101 -10.50 -43.32 -4.30
N TRP A 102 -10.44 -43.92 -3.10
CA TRP A 102 -9.16 -44.16 -2.44
C TRP A 102 -8.27 -45.08 -3.27
N SER A 103 -8.79 -46.21 -3.77
CA SER A 103 -7.99 -47.14 -4.60
C SER A 103 -7.38 -46.48 -5.85
N LEU A 104 -8.09 -45.54 -6.46
CA LEU A 104 -7.63 -44.80 -7.64
C LEU A 104 -6.53 -43.78 -7.30
N LEU A 105 -6.66 -43.08 -6.16
CA LEU A 105 -5.66 -42.10 -5.66
C LEU A 105 -4.36 -42.76 -5.16
N LEU A 106 -4.41 -44.03 -4.77
CA LEU A 106 -3.30 -44.74 -4.13
C LEU A 106 -2.38 -45.50 -5.09
N ASN A 107 -2.77 -45.69 -6.36
CA ASN A 107 -2.06 -46.58 -7.28
C ASN A 107 -0.73 -46.03 -7.84
N GLU A 108 -0.42 -44.74 -7.69
CA GLU A 108 0.76 -44.11 -8.33
C GLU A 108 1.84 -43.54 -7.39
N LYS A 109 1.60 -43.43 -6.07
CA LYS A 109 2.56 -42.82 -5.11
C LYS A 109 2.51 -43.47 -3.74
N CYS A 110 3.48 -43.18 -2.86
CA CYS A 110 3.45 -43.63 -1.47
C CYS A 110 3.00 -42.52 -0.50
N PRO A 111 1.72 -42.48 -0.08
CA PRO A 111 1.19 -41.39 0.74
C PRO A 111 1.68 -41.43 2.20
N ALA A 112 2.00 -42.63 2.71
CA ALA A 112 2.52 -42.84 4.05
C ALA A 112 3.36 -44.12 4.11
N TYR A 113 4.49 -44.07 4.82
CA TYR A 113 5.33 -45.24 5.07
C TYR A 113 6.06 -45.13 6.41
N LYS A 114 6.30 -46.29 7.03
CA LYS A 114 7.05 -46.46 8.28
C LYS A 114 8.08 -47.55 8.02
N VAL A 115 9.34 -47.28 8.32
CA VAL A 115 10.46 -48.21 8.12
C VAL A 115 11.40 -48.15 9.31
N TYR A 116 11.93 -49.30 9.74
CA TYR A 116 12.84 -49.36 10.87
C TYR A 116 13.98 -50.36 10.68
N GLN A 117 15.03 -50.16 11.47
CA GLN A 117 16.22 -51.00 11.54
C GLN A 117 16.62 -51.15 13.01
N THR A 118 17.02 -52.36 13.42
CA THR A 118 17.40 -52.67 14.80
C THR A 118 18.83 -53.19 14.86
N ASN A 119 19.65 -52.67 15.77
CA ASN A 119 21.03 -53.12 15.95
C ASN A 119 21.37 -53.21 17.45
N GLY A 120 21.25 -54.40 18.03
CA GLY A 120 21.38 -54.58 19.48
C GLY A 120 20.28 -53.82 20.22
N THR A 121 20.67 -52.82 21.02
CA THR A 121 19.76 -51.91 21.73
C THR A 121 19.36 -50.68 20.93
N ASN A 122 19.97 -50.44 19.76
CA ASN A 122 19.64 -49.31 18.88
C ASN A 122 18.40 -49.65 18.03
N ILE A 123 17.45 -48.71 17.96
CA ILE A 123 16.36 -48.71 16.99
C ILE A 123 16.42 -47.40 16.21
N ARG A 124 16.47 -47.53 14.88
CA ARG A 124 16.29 -46.44 13.93
C ARG A 124 14.95 -46.58 13.25
N THR A 125 14.21 -45.49 13.17
CA THR A 125 12.89 -45.41 12.52
C THR A 125 12.88 -44.23 11.56
N LEU A 126 12.31 -44.38 10.38
CA LEU A 126 11.93 -43.30 9.47
C LEU A 126 10.44 -43.43 9.17
N ILE A 127 9.73 -42.33 9.33
CA ILE A 127 8.31 -42.16 9.02
C ILE A 127 8.21 -41.08 7.97
N GLY A 128 7.51 -41.33 6.87
CA GLY A 128 7.27 -40.32 5.85
C GLY A 128 5.83 -40.28 5.39
N MET A 129 5.41 -39.09 4.97
CA MET A 129 4.09 -38.81 4.41
C MET A 129 4.24 -37.91 3.17
N ASP A 130 3.49 -38.22 2.10
CA ASP A 130 3.34 -37.39 0.90
C ASP A 130 1.84 -37.20 0.63
N VAL A 131 1.26 -36.18 1.27
CA VAL A 131 -0.16 -35.83 1.15
C VAL A 131 -0.37 -34.89 -0.04
N TRP A 132 0.17 -35.31 -1.19
CA TRP A 132 0.12 -34.59 -2.47
C TRP A 132 -1.33 -34.25 -2.88
N PHE A 133 -2.23 -35.21 -2.67
CA PHE A 133 -3.64 -35.14 -3.05
C PHE A 133 -4.50 -34.19 -2.20
N LEU A 134 -4.02 -33.73 -1.03
CA LEU A 134 -4.73 -32.72 -0.23
C LEU A 134 -4.01 -31.38 -0.09
N MET A 135 -2.68 -31.33 -0.14
CA MET A 135 -1.98 -30.11 0.28
C MET A 135 -0.53 -29.99 -0.20
N ASN A 136 -0.06 -30.90 -1.07
CA ASN A 136 1.36 -31.00 -1.42
C ASN A 136 2.28 -30.99 -0.18
N MET A 137 1.83 -31.59 0.93
CA MET A 137 2.61 -31.72 2.16
C MET A 137 3.49 -32.95 2.09
N LYS A 138 4.79 -32.74 2.23
CA LYS A 138 5.78 -33.78 2.44
C LYS A 138 6.36 -33.66 3.85
N VAL A 139 6.39 -34.77 4.57
CA VAL A 139 7.01 -34.87 5.89
C VAL A 139 7.92 -36.09 5.89
N ALA A 140 9.12 -35.95 6.45
CA ALA A 140 9.99 -37.07 6.77
C ALA A 140 10.58 -36.87 8.17
N MET A 141 10.23 -37.77 9.10
CA MET A 141 10.73 -37.78 10.47
C MET A 141 11.58 -39.02 10.69
N ALA A 142 12.82 -38.84 11.12
CA ALA A 142 13.75 -39.92 11.41
C ALA A 142 14.21 -39.86 12.86
N ILE A 143 14.23 -41.00 13.54
CA ILE A 143 14.56 -41.15 14.95
C ILE A 143 15.58 -42.26 15.09
N ASP A 144 16.69 -41.99 15.77
CA ASP A 144 17.67 -42.97 16.25
C ASP A 144 17.64 -42.92 17.79
N GLY A 145 17.61 -44.07 18.45
CA GLY A 145 17.73 -44.11 19.89
C GLY A 145 18.09 -45.49 20.44
N ASN A 146 18.54 -45.51 21.69
CA ASN A 146 19.02 -46.73 22.35
C ASN A 146 18.15 -47.09 23.57
N TYR A 147 17.75 -48.35 23.66
CA TYR A 147 16.73 -48.83 24.60
C TYR A 147 17.23 -49.95 25.50
N PRO A 148 16.74 -50.05 26.75
CA PRO A 148 16.89 -51.25 27.57
C PRO A 148 16.32 -52.47 26.82
N PRO A 149 17.01 -53.63 26.81
CA PRO A 149 16.54 -54.84 26.12
C PRO A 149 15.11 -55.27 26.45
N GLU A 150 14.64 -55.00 27.67
CA GLU A 150 13.30 -55.28 28.18
C GLU A 150 12.19 -54.44 27.54
N GLU A 151 12.49 -53.26 26.99
CA GLU A 151 11.51 -52.43 26.28
C GLU A 151 11.50 -52.71 24.77
N MET A 152 12.60 -53.22 24.20
CA MET A 152 12.77 -53.42 22.75
C MET A 152 11.57 -54.09 22.06
N GLU A 153 10.98 -55.14 22.66
CA GLU A 153 9.85 -55.86 22.05
C GLU A 153 8.56 -55.02 22.00
N ASN A 154 8.21 -54.34 23.10
CA ASN A 154 7.07 -53.42 23.18
C ASN A 154 7.21 -52.25 22.18
N ILE A 155 8.44 -51.73 22.05
CA ILE A 155 8.76 -50.67 21.08
C ILE A 155 8.62 -51.17 19.65
N ILE A 156 9.20 -52.33 19.33
CA ILE A 156 9.11 -52.93 17.99
C ILE A 156 7.66 -53.25 17.62
N GLN A 157 6.83 -53.74 18.56
CA GLN A 157 5.40 -53.96 18.32
C GLN A 157 4.66 -52.65 18.02
N ARG A 158 4.94 -51.54 18.73
CA ARG A 158 4.37 -50.20 18.43
C ARG A 158 4.91 -49.60 17.12
N ILE A 159 6.07 -50.05 16.66
CA ILE A 159 6.61 -49.65 15.35
C ILE A 159 5.92 -50.47 14.24
N SER A 160 5.74 -51.78 14.41
CA SER A 160 5.18 -52.67 13.38
C SER A 160 3.66 -52.77 13.35
N SER A 161 2.96 -52.31 14.41
CA SER A 161 1.49 -52.31 14.49
C SER A 161 0.85 -51.49 13.36
N SER A 162 -0.02 -52.15 12.59
CA SER A 162 -0.80 -51.56 11.49
C SER A 162 -2.28 -51.38 11.85
N GLU A 163 -2.60 -51.21 13.14
CA GLU A 163 -4.00 -51.13 13.60
C GLU A 163 -4.65 -49.84 13.08
N GLN A 164 -5.81 -49.99 12.43
CA GLN A 164 -6.35 -48.99 11.49
C GLN A 164 -6.98 -47.77 12.18
N ASN A 165 -7.36 -47.90 13.45
CA ASN A 165 -7.79 -46.78 14.28
C ASN A 165 -6.58 -46.19 14.99
N GLU A 166 -5.96 -45.15 14.41
CA GLU A 166 -5.62 -43.91 15.13
C GLU A 166 -4.89 -42.90 14.25
N MET A 167 -5.59 -41.80 13.92
CA MET A 167 -4.92 -40.55 13.53
C MET A 167 -4.30 -39.82 14.73
N GLU A 168 -4.34 -40.43 15.92
CA GLU A 168 -3.40 -40.15 17.02
C GLU A 168 -1.95 -40.53 16.65
N ASN A 169 -1.66 -41.12 15.48
CA ASN A 169 -0.28 -41.29 14.99
C ASN A 169 0.31 -40.02 14.33
N ALA A 170 -0.09 -38.82 14.78
CA ALA A 170 0.60 -37.58 14.44
C ALA A 170 2.07 -37.62 14.95
N PRO A 171 3.05 -36.98 14.27
CA PRO A 171 4.45 -36.98 14.71
C PRO A 171 4.66 -36.52 16.16
N GLU A 172 3.79 -35.63 16.65
CA GLU A 172 3.72 -35.13 18.03
C GLU A 172 3.32 -36.21 19.04
N TYR A 173 2.18 -36.88 18.83
CA TYR A 173 1.75 -38.01 19.66
C TYR A 173 2.71 -39.20 19.58
N LEU A 174 3.30 -39.40 18.41
CA LEU A 174 4.33 -40.41 18.20
C LEU A 174 5.54 -40.04 19.06
N LEU A 175 6.02 -38.78 19.07
CA LEU A 175 7.07 -38.29 19.97
C LEU A 175 6.71 -38.40 21.48
N LEU A 176 5.46 -38.12 21.86
CA LEU A 176 4.97 -38.20 23.24
C LEU A 176 4.93 -39.64 23.78
N ASN A 177 4.40 -40.57 22.98
CA ASN A 177 4.42 -42.00 23.30
C ASN A 177 5.80 -42.63 23.07
N PHE A 178 6.62 -42.04 22.18
CA PHE A 178 7.94 -42.54 21.89
C PHE A 178 8.98 -41.98 22.87
N LEU A 179 9.24 -42.84 23.84
CA LEU A 179 10.59 -43.32 24.08
C LEU A 179 11.55 -42.42 24.86
N ALA A 180 11.30 -41.11 25.03
CA ALA A 180 12.21 -40.23 25.75
C ALA A 180 12.59 -40.80 27.13
N ASN A 181 11.61 -41.07 27.99
CA ASN A 181 11.80 -41.68 29.30
C ASN A 181 12.13 -43.20 29.29
N ARG A 182 12.04 -43.87 28.13
CA ARG A 182 12.40 -45.30 27.93
C ARG A 182 13.78 -45.49 27.32
N THR A 183 14.44 -44.46 26.81
CA THR A 183 15.83 -44.57 26.33
C THR A 183 16.81 -44.82 27.48
N ILE A 184 17.94 -45.42 27.14
CA ILE A 184 19.13 -45.41 27.98
C ILE A 184 19.55 -43.94 28.22
N LYS A 185 19.73 -43.55 29.48
CA LYS A 185 20.20 -42.19 29.82
C LYS A 185 21.62 -41.97 29.32
N ARG A 186 21.89 -40.79 28.75
CA ARG A 186 23.22 -40.28 28.38
C ARG A 186 23.44 -38.89 28.99
N ASN A 187 24.55 -38.22 28.68
CA ASN A 187 24.70 -36.80 28.95
C ASN A 187 25.45 -36.11 27.81
N ILE A 188 24.82 -35.09 27.20
CA ILE A 188 25.38 -34.18 26.21
C ILE A 188 25.37 -32.78 26.82
N ASN A 189 26.51 -32.10 26.92
CA ASN A 189 26.64 -30.86 27.70
C ASN A 189 26.80 -29.60 26.84
N THR A 190 27.15 -29.74 25.55
CA THR A 190 27.42 -28.62 24.66
C THR A 190 26.77 -28.78 23.28
N SER A 191 26.45 -27.66 22.62
CA SER A 191 25.95 -27.65 21.24
C SER A 191 26.90 -28.32 20.25
N GLN A 192 28.22 -28.35 20.54
CA GLN A 192 29.21 -29.01 19.69
C GLN A 192 29.25 -30.53 19.91
N GLU A 193 29.07 -31.01 21.14
CA GLU A 193 28.83 -32.44 21.40
C GLU A 193 27.53 -32.90 20.71
N ALA A 194 26.45 -32.12 20.86
CA ALA A 194 25.17 -32.41 20.21
C ALA A 194 25.27 -32.45 18.68
N LYS A 195 25.95 -31.46 18.09
CA LYS A 195 26.23 -31.44 16.65
C LYS A 195 26.98 -32.70 16.20
N THR A 196 28.05 -33.07 16.90
CA THR A 196 28.88 -34.24 16.55
C THR A 196 28.12 -35.56 16.74
N GLU A 197 27.28 -35.68 17.78
CA GLU A 197 26.37 -36.81 17.98
C GLU A 197 25.37 -36.93 16.82
N PHE A 198 24.67 -35.85 16.48
CA PHE A 198 23.71 -35.80 15.37
C PHE A 198 24.37 -36.13 14.02
N GLU A 199 25.50 -35.51 13.72
CA GLU A 199 26.26 -35.74 12.49
C GLU A 199 26.99 -37.10 12.47
N SER A 200 26.96 -37.88 13.56
CA SER A 200 27.36 -39.31 13.53
C SER A 200 26.23 -40.23 13.03
N VAL A 201 24.97 -39.84 13.28
CA VAL A 201 23.77 -40.61 12.95
C VAL A 201 23.21 -40.23 11.58
N PHE A 202 23.19 -38.94 11.24
CA PHE A 202 22.51 -38.40 10.07
C PHE A 202 23.49 -37.86 9.02
N ASN A 203 23.11 -37.92 7.74
CA ASN A 203 23.80 -37.25 6.64
C ASN A 203 23.54 -35.73 6.61
N ILE A 204 22.56 -35.26 7.39
CA ILE A 204 22.20 -33.85 7.52
C ILE A 204 23.20 -33.11 8.42
N SER A 205 23.51 -31.86 8.08
CA SER A 205 24.36 -30.95 8.87
C SER A 205 23.70 -29.58 9.08
N SER A 206 24.13 -28.88 10.15
CA SER A 206 23.77 -27.48 10.44
C SER A 206 24.85 -26.77 11.27
N SER A 207 24.87 -25.44 11.22
CA SER A 207 25.68 -24.56 12.06
C SER A 207 24.94 -24.02 13.30
N ASN A 208 23.60 -24.04 13.29
CA ASN A 208 22.79 -23.16 14.14
C ASN A 208 22.19 -23.89 15.35
N TRP A 209 23.06 -24.42 16.21
CA TRP A 209 22.66 -25.28 17.34
C TRP A 209 22.33 -24.50 18.63
N THR A 210 21.03 -24.32 18.91
CA THR A 210 20.49 -23.78 20.17
C THR A 210 20.40 -24.85 21.26
N LYS A 211 20.18 -24.40 22.52
CA LYS A 211 19.82 -25.26 23.65
C LYS A 211 18.43 -24.84 24.12
N GLU A 212 17.52 -25.80 24.24
CA GLU A 212 16.11 -25.58 24.54
C GLU A 212 15.64 -26.52 25.66
N GLU A 213 14.68 -26.05 26.45
CA GLU A 213 14.07 -26.77 27.57
C GLU A 213 12.56 -26.83 27.36
N PHE A 214 12.01 -28.04 27.49
CA PHE A 214 10.66 -28.41 27.10
C PHE A 214 9.93 -29.00 28.31
N GLU A 215 8.77 -28.43 28.64
CA GLU A 215 7.78 -29.06 29.51
C GLU A 215 6.83 -29.87 28.63
N VAL A 216 6.58 -31.12 29.01
CA VAL A 216 5.89 -32.11 28.17
C VAL A 216 4.89 -32.87 29.02
N ASP A 217 3.60 -32.76 28.68
CA ASP A 217 2.52 -33.39 29.44
C ASP A 217 2.73 -34.90 29.53
N GLY A 218 2.71 -35.43 30.76
CA GLY A 218 2.97 -36.83 31.07
C GLY A 218 4.43 -37.17 31.43
N ILE A 219 5.38 -36.23 31.30
CA ILE A 219 6.79 -36.43 31.70
C ILE A 219 7.08 -35.60 32.97
N THR A 220 7.66 -36.25 34.00
CA THR A 220 7.88 -35.63 35.33
C THR A 220 9.23 -34.93 35.51
N GLU A 221 10.11 -34.96 34.49
CA GLU A 221 11.40 -34.27 34.45
C GLU A 221 11.39 -33.36 33.21
N ASN A 222 11.70 -32.06 33.36
CA ASN A 222 11.78 -31.14 32.21
C ASN A 222 12.80 -31.68 31.20
N LEU A 223 12.39 -31.83 29.93
CA LEU A 223 13.27 -32.34 28.89
C LEU A 223 14.19 -31.22 28.40
N THR A 224 15.48 -31.51 28.35
CA THR A 224 16.48 -30.59 27.79
C THR A 224 17.02 -31.19 26.50
N ALA A 225 17.11 -30.38 25.46
CA ALA A 225 17.70 -30.78 24.20
C ALA A 225 18.60 -29.68 23.62
N PHE A 226 19.47 -30.10 22.70
CA PHE A 226 20.10 -29.21 21.75
C PHE A 226 19.42 -29.42 20.40
N SER A 227 19.12 -28.33 19.71
CA SER A 227 18.31 -28.33 18.49
C SER A 227 18.89 -27.40 17.44
N PHE A 228 18.49 -27.57 16.19
CA PHE A 228 18.59 -26.54 15.16
C PHE A 228 17.31 -26.48 14.36
N PHE A 229 17.02 -25.31 13.79
CA PHE A 229 15.95 -25.09 12.84
C PHE A 229 16.48 -24.29 11.65
N GLU A 230 16.24 -24.77 10.44
CA GLU A 230 16.55 -24.06 9.20
C GLU A 230 15.30 -24.07 8.30
N ASN A 231 14.78 -22.88 7.99
CA ASN A 231 13.72 -22.67 7.02
C ASN A 231 14.24 -21.98 5.76
N GLY A 232 13.60 -22.28 4.63
CA GLY A 232 13.67 -21.51 3.41
C GLY A 232 12.27 -21.06 3.04
N SER A 233 12.11 -19.78 2.69
CA SER A 233 10.93 -19.36 1.92
C SER A 233 11.12 -19.79 0.46
N LEU A 234 10.01 -20.10 -0.21
CA LEU A 234 10.00 -20.22 -1.68
C LEU A 234 10.23 -18.81 -2.28
N GLU A 235 10.69 -18.73 -3.53
CA GLU A 235 10.94 -17.42 -4.15
C GLU A 235 9.66 -16.55 -4.16
N ASN A 236 9.81 -15.27 -3.80
CA ASN A 236 8.70 -14.33 -3.63
C ASN A 236 7.77 -14.32 -4.85
N ILE A 237 6.55 -14.83 -4.69
CA ILE A 237 5.53 -14.77 -5.75
C ILE A 237 4.85 -13.41 -5.66
N THR A 238 5.15 -12.52 -6.60
CA THR A 238 4.49 -11.21 -6.70
C THR A 238 3.00 -11.42 -6.97
N LEU A 239 2.16 -11.08 -6.00
CA LEU A 239 0.70 -11.17 -6.06
C LEU A 239 0.12 -9.79 -5.76
N PHE A 240 -0.86 -9.37 -6.56
CA PHE A 240 -1.46 -8.02 -6.53
C PHE A 240 -0.53 -6.84 -6.85
N GLY A 241 0.77 -7.08 -7.07
CA GLY A 241 1.82 -6.05 -7.15
C GLY A 241 2.66 -5.93 -5.87
N GLU A 242 2.27 -6.64 -4.80
CA GLU A 242 3.03 -6.75 -3.57
C GLU A 242 3.81 -8.07 -3.52
N SER A 243 4.89 -8.09 -2.74
CA SER A 243 5.69 -9.29 -2.50
C SER A 243 5.07 -10.09 -1.37
N ILE A 244 4.12 -10.98 -1.68
CA ILE A 244 3.64 -11.96 -0.70
C ILE A 244 4.77 -12.97 -0.45
N ASP A 245 5.33 -12.94 0.77
CA ASP A 245 6.21 -14.00 1.27
C ASP A 245 5.39 -15.29 1.33
N PRO A 246 5.68 -16.30 0.48
CA PRO A 246 4.82 -17.46 0.37
C PRO A 246 4.90 -18.28 1.67
N MET A 247 3.76 -18.48 2.34
CA MET A 247 3.65 -19.40 3.48
C MET A 247 3.80 -20.89 3.10
N GLY A 248 4.50 -21.17 2.00
CA GLY A 248 5.02 -22.49 1.69
C GLY A 248 6.31 -22.73 2.48
N ILE A 249 6.22 -23.48 3.57
CA ILE A 249 7.35 -23.69 4.49
C ILE A 249 8.11 -24.95 4.07
N ILE A 250 9.31 -24.76 3.51
CA ILE A 250 10.35 -25.79 3.52
C ILE A 250 11.17 -25.55 4.79
N ALA A 251 11.12 -26.49 5.72
CA ALA A 251 11.89 -26.44 6.95
C ALA A 251 12.49 -27.80 7.32
N LYS A 252 13.70 -27.76 7.87
CA LYS A 252 14.34 -28.91 8.51
C LYS A 252 14.78 -28.57 9.91
N ALA A 253 14.62 -29.53 10.82
CA ALA A 253 15.04 -29.44 12.20
C ALA A 253 15.81 -30.70 12.60
N GLY A 254 16.77 -30.55 13.50
CA GLY A 254 17.44 -31.67 14.15
C GLY A 254 17.48 -31.44 15.65
N MET A 255 17.39 -32.51 16.44
CA MET A 255 17.34 -32.45 17.89
C MET A 255 18.10 -33.63 18.53
N VAL A 256 18.82 -33.34 19.61
CA VAL A 256 19.60 -34.28 20.41
C VAL A 256 19.22 -34.06 21.87
N LEU A 257 18.53 -35.03 22.49
CA LEU A 257 18.16 -34.93 23.90
C LEU A 257 19.42 -34.99 24.80
N GLN A 258 19.53 -34.09 25.77
CA GLN A 258 20.70 -34.01 26.66
C GLN A 258 20.84 -35.25 27.54
N ASN A 259 19.77 -35.63 28.25
CA ASN A 259 19.79 -36.68 29.28
C ASN A 259 19.47 -38.09 28.76
N TYR A 260 19.11 -38.22 27.48
CA TYR A 260 18.40 -39.37 26.91
C TYR A 260 18.98 -39.73 25.55
N SER A 261 19.23 -41.01 25.28
CA SER A 261 19.90 -41.46 24.04
C SER A 261 18.92 -41.50 22.87
N MET A 262 18.56 -40.31 22.38
CA MET A 262 17.64 -40.09 21.26
C MET A 262 18.09 -38.92 20.37
N ASN A 263 18.16 -39.18 19.07
CA ASN A 263 18.56 -38.25 18.03
C ASN A 263 17.43 -38.20 17.00
N ILE A 264 16.89 -37.01 16.71
CA ILE A 264 15.70 -36.83 15.87
C ILE A 264 16.01 -35.85 14.74
N TYR A 265 15.63 -36.20 13.52
CA TYR A 265 15.56 -35.32 12.37
C TYR A 265 14.11 -35.17 11.92
N LEU A 266 13.71 -33.96 11.54
CA LEU A 266 12.42 -33.67 10.94
C LEU A 266 12.63 -32.79 9.70
N TYR A 267 12.06 -33.22 8.58
CA TYR A 267 11.87 -32.42 7.37
C TYR A 267 10.38 -32.20 7.14
N THR A 268 10.02 -30.98 6.73
CA THR A 268 8.69 -30.64 6.26
C THR A 268 8.75 -29.69 5.08
N ASP A 269 7.84 -29.88 4.13
CA ASP A 269 7.65 -29.10 2.91
C ASP A 269 6.15 -29.04 2.68
N ILE A 270 5.54 -27.93 3.11
CA ILE A 270 4.08 -27.73 3.14
C ILE A 270 3.75 -26.54 2.26
N SER A 271 2.94 -26.74 1.22
CA SER A 271 2.33 -25.65 0.47
C SER A 271 1.00 -25.24 1.09
N LEU A 272 1.00 -24.22 1.95
CA LEU A 272 -0.24 -23.74 2.59
C LEU A 272 -1.29 -23.27 1.56
N LEU A 273 -0.84 -22.79 0.39
CA LEU A 273 -1.68 -22.44 -0.76
C LEU A 273 -2.37 -23.64 -1.43
N ALA A 274 -1.82 -24.85 -1.30
CA ALA A 274 -2.49 -26.07 -1.75
C ALA A 274 -3.47 -26.58 -0.69
N PHE A 275 -3.13 -26.47 0.60
CA PHE A 275 -4.01 -26.84 1.71
C PHE A 275 -5.33 -26.06 1.72
N THR A 276 -5.31 -24.75 1.47
CA THR A 276 -6.54 -23.95 1.36
C THR A 276 -7.42 -24.41 0.20
N LYS A 277 -6.82 -24.68 -0.97
CA LYS A 277 -7.54 -25.13 -2.18
C LYS A 277 -8.25 -26.47 -2.02
N GLU A 278 -7.73 -27.38 -1.19
CA GLU A 278 -8.42 -28.65 -0.92
C GLU A 278 -9.48 -28.53 0.17
N LEU A 279 -9.27 -27.72 1.21
CA LEU A 279 -10.33 -27.41 2.16
C LEU A 279 -11.50 -26.70 1.46
N GLU A 280 -11.23 -25.91 0.42
CA GLU A 280 -12.22 -25.37 -0.51
C GLU A 280 -12.90 -26.47 -1.35
N ARG A 281 -12.16 -27.47 -1.86
CA ARG A 281 -12.74 -28.64 -2.59
C ARG A 281 -13.65 -29.50 -1.72
N LEU A 282 -13.26 -29.76 -0.46
CA LEU A 282 -13.94 -30.71 0.44
C LEU A 282 -15.05 -30.06 1.29
N TYR A 283 -14.88 -28.80 1.72
CA TYR A 283 -15.80 -28.12 2.64
C TYR A 283 -16.41 -26.82 2.08
N GLY A 284 -16.01 -26.39 0.89
CA GLY A 284 -16.89 -25.67 -0.05
C GLY A 284 -17.39 -24.27 0.32
N ASN A 285 -16.70 -23.50 1.17
CA ASN A 285 -17.27 -22.21 1.63
C ASN A 285 -16.30 -21.11 2.12
N TRP A 286 -15.03 -21.01 1.65
CA TRP A 286 -14.06 -20.05 2.24
C TRP A 286 -13.34 -19.05 1.31
N THR A 287 -13.15 -19.30 0.02
CA THR A 287 -12.72 -18.24 -0.93
C THR A 287 -13.52 -18.28 -2.24
N SER A 288 -13.35 -17.25 -3.07
CA SER A 288 -13.97 -17.16 -4.39
C SER A 288 -13.12 -17.91 -5.44
N PRO A 289 -13.71 -18.56 -6.46
CA PRO A 289 -12.96 -19.22 -7.54
C PRO A 289 -12.08 -18.30 -8.41
N ILE A 290 -12.17 -16.98 -8.19
CA ILE A 290 -11.44 -15.92 -8.88
C ILE A 290 -10.62 -15.12 -7.87
N ASN A 291 -9.49 -14.56 -8.29
CA ASN A 291 -8.58 -13.82 -7.44
C ASN A 291 -9.15 -12.43 -7.10
N THR A 292 -9.67 -12.25 -5.87
CA THR A 292 -10.35 -11.01 -5.47
C THR A 292 -10.25 -10.71 -3.97
N SER A 293 -10.21 -9.43 -3.61
CA SER A 293 -10.38 -8.94 -2.23
C SER A 293 -11.85 -8.82 -1.81
N LEU A 294 -12.79 -9.02 -2.74
CA LEU A 294 -14.21 -8.80 -2.51
C LEU A 294 -14.85 -9.90 -1.67
N LYS A 295 -15.63 -9.46 -0.68
CA LYS A 295 -16.42 -10.32 0.21
C LYS A 295 -17.79 -10.60 -0.40
N ASN A 296 -18.42 -11.69 0.02
CA ASN A 296 -19.76 -12.11 -0.39
C ASN A 296 -19.92 -12.29 -1.92
N ILE A 297 -18.87 -12.80 -2.59
CA ILE A 297 -18.91 -13.14 -4.00
C ILE A 297 -19.59 -14.49 -4.22
N GLU A 298 -20.51 -14.55 -5.19
CA GLU A 298 -21.15 -15.76 -5.66
C GLU A 298 -21.04 -15.86 -7.19
N ILE A 299 -20.35 -16.89 -7.67
CA ILE A 299 -20.25 -17.19 -9.10
C ILE A 299 -21.35 -18.17 -9.49
N LYS A 300 -22.04 -17.87 -10.60
CA LYS A 300 -23.09 -18.70 -11.18
C LYS A 300 -22.77 -19.04 -12.63
N VAL A 301 -23.19 -20.23 -13.05
CA VAL A 301 -23.28 -20.64 -14.45
C VAL A 301 -24.73 -21.01 -14.72
N ASN A 302 -25.35 -20.38 -15.73
CA ASN A 302 -26.78 -20.55 -16.07
C ASN A 302 -27.72 -20.39 -14.87
N ASN A 303 -27.57 -19.29 -14.12
CA ASN A 303 -28.32 -18.96 -12.89
C ASN A 303 -28.12 -19.94 -11.70
N SER A 304 -27.35 -21.01 -11.86
CA SER A 304 -27.02 -21.98 -10.81
C SER A 304 -25.65 -21.67 -10.21
N LYS A 305 -25.44 -21.83 -8.90
CA LYS A 305 -24.10 -21.64 -8.29
C LYS A 305 -23.06 -22.54 -8.99
N LEU A 306 -21.83 -22.04 -9.16
CA LEU A 306 -20.73 -22.80 -9.76
C LEU A 306 -20.42 -24.07 -8.95
N GLU A 307 -20.32 -25.21 -9.63
CA GLU A 307 -19.98 -26.51 -9.09
C GLU A 307 -18.63 -26.95 -9.67
N LEU A 308 -17.52 -26.81 -8.92
CA LEU A 308 -16.14 -26.98 -9.44
C LEU A 308 -15.82 -28.40 -9.97
N LEU A 309 -16.61 -29.41 -9.60
CA LEU A 309 -16.46 -30.80 -10.05
C LEU A 309 -17.37 -31.15 -11.24
N LYS A 310 -18.06 -30.16 -11.81
CA LYS A 310 -18.99 -30.33 -12.91
C LYS A 310 -18.33 -29.90 -14.22
N ASN A 311 -18.30 -30.81 -15.19
CA ASN A 311 -17.98 -30.44 -16.56
C ASN A 311 -19.10 -29.52 -17.08
N TYR A 312 -18.71 -28.29 -17.39
CA TYR A 312 -19.47 -27.40 -18.25
C TYR A 312 -18.90 -27.56 -19.65
N GLU A 313 -19.77 -27.67 -20.66
CA GLU A 313 -19.40 -27.82 -22.07
C GLU A 313 -20.09 -26.69 -22.85
N ASP A 314 -19.57 -26.31 -24.01
CA ASP A 314 -20.10 -25.25 -24.89
C ASP A 314 -20.17 -23.84 -24.25
N LEU A 315 -20.84 -22.91 -24.95
CA LEU A 315 -21.08 -21.54 -24.52
C LEU A 315 -22.11 -21.50 -23.38
N GLN A 316 -21.71 -21.02 -22.20
CA GLN A 316 -22.57 -20.91 -21.02
C GLN A 316 -22.54 -19.50 -20.42
N LYS A 317 -23.62 -19.10 -19.75
CA LYS A 317 -23.72 -17.77 -19.12
C LYS A 317 -23.01 -17.77 -17.76
N LEU A 318 -21.88 -17.09 -17.67
CA LEU A 318 -21.16 -16.83 -16.43
C LEU A 318 -21.65 -15.52 -15.79
N GLU A 319 -22.00 -15.57 -14.50
CA GLU A 319 -22.31 -14.39 -13.69
C GLU A 319 -21.43 -14.36 -12.43
N ILE A 320 -20.81 -13.21 -12.14
CA ILE A 320 -20.11 -12.95 -10.88
C ILE A 320 -20.94 -11.93 -10.12
N ASN A 321 -21.53 -12.35 -9.00
CA ASN A 321 -22.37 -11.55 -8.13
C ASN A 321 -21.61 -11.12 -6.87
N GLN A 322 -21.90 -9.94 -6.33
CA GLN A 322 -21.53 -9.51 -4.97
C GLN A 322 -22.80 -9.10 -4.23
N ASP A 323 -23.01 -9.56 -2.99
CA ASP A 323 -24.18 -9.18 -2.15
C ASP A 323 -25.53 -9.33 -2.89
N ASN A 324 -25.66 -10.42 -3.66
CA ASN A 324 -26.79 -10.74 -4.53
C ASN A 324 -27.09 -9.66 -5.62
N GLN A 325 -26.05 -9.01 -6.13
CA GLN A 325 -26.11 -8.11 -7.29
C GLN A 325 -25.06 -8.53 -8.32
N ILE A 326 -25.43 -8.62 -9.60
CA ILE A 326 -24.49 -8.90 -10.69
C ILE A 326 -23.45 -7.77 -10.76
N ILE A 327 -22.16 -8.15 -10.82
CA ILE A 327 -21.05 -7.25 -11.14
C ILE A 327 -20.53 -7.54 -12.55
N ILE A 328 -20.37 -8.81 -12.91
CA ILE A 328 -19.93 -9.24 -14.25
C ILE A 328 -20.91 -10.26 -14.79
N GLU A 329 -21.27 -10.13 -16.05
CA GLU A 329 -22.04 -11.08 -16.85
C GLU A 329 -21.29 -11.29 -18.18
N SER A 330 -21.09 -12.55 -18.59
CA SER A 330 -20.35 -12.90 -19.80
C SER A 330 -20.81 -14.24 -20.37
N GLU A 331 -20.74 -14.40 -21.69
CA GLU A 331 -20.93 -15.70 -22.36
C GLU A 331 -19.55 -16.32 -22.59
N VAL A 332 -19.30 -17.47 -21.94
CA VAL A 332 -17.98 -18.12 -21.85
C VAL A 332 -18.07 -19.51 -22.48
N ASN A 333 -17.12 -19.85 -23.35
CA ASN A 333 -17.03 -21.18 -23.95
C ASN A 333 -16.24 -22.12 -23.03
N PHE A 334 -16.93 -23.00 -22.32
CA PHE A 334 -16.29 -23.98 -21.42
C PHE A 334 -15.70 -25.18 -22.16
N SER A 335 -15.94 -25.30 -23.48
CA SER A 335 -15.16 -26.20 -24.35
C SER A 335 -13.74 -25.67 -24.64
N GLU A 336 -13.39 -24.47 -24.17
CA GLU A 336 -12.03 -23.93 -24.13
C GLU A 336 -11.50 -23.89 -22.68
N GLU A 337 -10.19 -24.01 -22.48
CA GLU A 337 -9.56 -24.12 -21.15
C GLU A 337 -9.59 -22.79 -20.38
N ILE A 338 -10.72 -22.48 -19.73
CA ILE A 338 -10.86 -21.31 -18.85
C ILE A 338 -10.36 -21.61 -17.43
N ASP A 339 -9.20 -21.07 -17.09
CA ASP A 339 -8.68 -21.05 -15.72
C ASP A 339 -9.25 -19.85 -14.94
N LEU A 340 -10.31 -20.10 -14.18
CA LEU A 340 -10.95 -19.09 -13.33
C LEU A 340 -9.98 -18.45 -12.32
N THR A 341 -8.91 -19.14 -11.91
CA THR A 341 -7.94 -18.61 -10.94
C THR A 341 -7.07 -17.49 -11.51
N LYS A 342 -7.00 -17.36 -12.85
CA LYS A 342 -6.36 -16.23 -13.54
C LYS A 342 -7.24 -14.97 -13.58
N ILE A 343 -8.54 -15.07 -13.31
CA ILE A 343 -9.44 -13.91 -13.29
C ILE A 343 -9.11 -13.08 -12.04
N ILE A 344 -8.61 -11.86 -12.24
CA ILE A 344 -8.36 -10.91 -11.14
C ILE A 344 -9.52 -9.91 -11.12
N LEU A 345 -10.15 -9.73 -9.96
CA LEU A 345 -11.23 -8.77 -9.75
C LEU A 345 -10.92 -7.84 -8.57
N LYS A 346 -10.68 -6.56 -8.86
CA LYS A 346 -10.61 -5.47 -7.86
C LYS A 346 -11.78 -4.49 -8.07
N LYS A 347 -12.24 -3.84 -7.00
CA LYS A 347 -13.26 -2.78 -7.01
C LYS A 347 -12.81 -1.65 -6.06
N GLN A 348 -13.51 -0.52 -6.03
CA GLN A 348 -13.19 0.56 -5.11
C GLN A 348 -13.41 0.23 -3.63
N GLU A 349 -12.54 0.77 -2.78
CA GLU A 349 -12.67 0.70 -1.31
C GLU A 349 -13.85 1.53 -0.79
N THR A 350 -14.30 1.23 0.44
CA THR A 350 -15.55 1.76 1.02
C THR A 350 -15.58 3.27 1.26
N ASP A 351 -14.43 3.93 1.28
CA ASP A 351 -14.23 5.37 1.47
C ASP A 351 -13.85 6.10 0.16
N SER A 352 -13.82 5.39 -0.97
CA SER A 352 -13.52 6.00 -2.28
C SER A 352 -14.57 7.05 -2.68
N THR A 353 -14.10 8.12 -3.31
CA THR A 353 -14.95 9.17 -3.91
C THR A 353 -15.38 8.88 -5.35
N ARG A 354 -14.88 7.78 -5.94
CA ARG A 354 -15.16 7.33 -7.31
C ARG A 354 -15.28 5.81 -7.35
N GLY A 355 -16.33 5.30 -7.97
CA GLY A 355 -16.45 3.88 -8.30
C GLY A 355 -15.38 3.47 -9.31
N TYR A 356 -14.85 2.26 -9.15
CA TYR A 356 -14.00 1.66 -10.18
C TYR A 356 -14.07 0.14 -10.13
N ILE A 357 -13.66 -0.50 -11.21
CA ILE A 357 -13.43 -1.94 -11.28
C ILE A 357 -12.20 -2.24 -12.13
N ILE A 358 -11.47 -3.29 -11.79
CA ILE A 358 -10.39 -3.85 -12.60
C ILE A 358 -10.66 -5.34 -12.74
N ILE A 359 -10.75 -5.81 -13.98
CA ILE A 359 -11.02 -7.20 -14.36
C ILE A 359 -9.97 -7.61 -15.40
N ASN A 360 -9.05 -8.49 -15.00
CA ASN A 360 -8.03 -9.07 -15.88
C ASN A 360 -8.30 -10.58 -16.07
N GLY A 361 -7.74 -11.18 -17.13
CA GLY A 361 -7.72 -12.64 -17.33
C GLY A 361 -9.07 -13.31 -17.70
N LEU A 362 -10.19 -12.58 -17.69
CA LEU A 362 -11.46 -13.03 -18.25
C LEU A 362 -11.54 -12.56 -19.72
N ASN A 363 -10.90 -13.29 -20.62
CA ASN A 363 -10.70 -12.89 -22.04
C ASN A 363 -11.94 -13.10 -22.93
N TYR A 364 -13.12 -12.76 -22.41
CA TYR A 364 -14.42 -12.86 -23.08
C TYR A 364 -15.14 -11.51 -23.05
N THR A 365 -15.99 -11.26 -24.05
CA THR A 365 -16.86 -10.08 -24.07
C THR A 365 -17.81 -10.11 -22.87
N LYS A 366 -17.93 -8.99 -22.16
CA LYS A 366 -18.63 -8.93 -20.88
C LYS A 366 -19.40 -7.63 -20.65
N ASN A 367 -20.45 -7.77 -19.85
CA ASN A 367 -21.24 -6.70 -19.26
C ASN A 367 -20.76 -6.50 -17.83
N VAL A 368 -20.49 -5.26 -17.44
CA VAL A 368 -19.82 -4.90 -16.19
C VAL A 368 -20.59 -3.79 -15.49
N THR A 369 -20.80 -3.96 -14.19
CA THR A 369 -21.52 -3.01 -13.34
C THR A 369 -20.55 -2.34 -12.37
N VAL A 370 -20.40 -1.03 -12.50
CA VAL A 370 -19.57 -0.18 -11.62
C VAL A 370 -20.51 0.66 -10.75
N ASP A 371 -20.13 0.89 -9.48
CA ASP A 371 -20.92 1.78 -8.62
C ASP A 371 -20.74 3.24 -9.07
N ARG A 372 -21.79 4.04 -8.92
CA ARG A 372 -21.78 5.49 -9.16
C ARG A 372 -21.80 6.17 -7.80
N LEU A 373 -20.62 6.53 -7.30
CA LEU A 373 -20.45 7.14 -5.99
C LEU A 373 -20.65 8.66 -6.02
N ASN A 374 -20.60 9.27 -7.21
CA ASN A 374 -20.83 10.68 -7.43
C ASN A 374 -22.14 10.91 -8.21
N ASP A 375 -23.10 11.61 -7.60
CA ASP A 375 -24.43 11.86 -8.19
C ASP A 375 -24.40 12.79 -9.42
N LYS A 376 -23.26 13.44 -9.67
CA LYS A 376 -22.99 14.29 -10.85
C LYS A 376 -22.14 13.62 -11.93
N SER A 377 -21.65 12.41 -11.71
CA SER A 377 -20.91 11.68 -12.75
C SER A 377 -21.88 11.15 -13.79
N GLU A 378 -21.72 11.53 -15.05
CA GLU A 378 -22.49 10.99 -16.18
C GLU A 378 -21.56 10.33 -17.21
N SER A 379 -20.39 9.85 -16.77
CA SER A 379 -19.40 9.21 -17.65
C SER A 379 -18.47 8.26 -16.90
N VAL A 380 -17.85 7.36 -17.66
CA VAL A 380 -16.76 6.50 -17.20
C VAL A 380 -15.54 6.66 -18.11
N CYS A 381 -14.35 6.55 -17.52
CA CYS A 381 -13.15 6.23 -18.26
C CYS A 381 -13.02 4.72 -18.36
N ILE A 382 -12.81 4.21 -19.57
CA ILE A 382 -12.58 2.79 -19.86
C ILE A 382 -11.15 2.66 -20.38
N LYS A 383 -10.33 1.87 -19.69
CA LYS A 383 -9.06 1.39 -20.20
C LYS A 383 -9.22 -0.09 -20.56
N ASP A 384 -9.40 -0.33 -21.85
CA ASP A 384 -9.69 -1.66 -22.41
C ASP A 384 -8.38 -2.46 -22.54
N LYS A 385 -7.78 -2.77 -21.37
CA LYS A 385 -6.54 -3.54 -21.20
C LYS A 385 -6.40 -4.05 -19.77
N ASP A 386 -5.72 -5.18 -19.59
CA ASP A 386 -5.29 -5.66 -18.26
C ASP A 386 -4.32 -4.67 -17.60
N ILE A 387 -4.57 -4.31 -16.34
CA ILE A 387 -3.73 -3.42 -15.50
C ILE A 387 -3.66 -3.91 -14.05
N TYR A 388 -2.70 -3.42 -13.26
CA TYR A 388 -2.47 -3.85 -11.88
C TYR A 388 -2.98 -2.85 -10.84
N SER A 389 -2.89 -1.54 -11.11
CA SER A 389 -3.51 -0.48 -10.30
C SER A 389 -4.42 0.43 -11.10
N ILE A 390 -5.41 1.04 -10.44
CA ILE A 390 -6.31 2.02 -11.05
C ILE A 390 -5.57 3.30 -11.47
N ASP A 391 -4.41 3.57 -10.88
CA ASP A 391 -3.53 4.71 -11.21
C ASP A 391 -2.88 4.60 -12.61
N GLU A 392 -3.01 3.45 -13.29
CA GLU A 392 -2.63 3.29 -14.69
C GLU A 392 -3.68 3.87 -15.66
N ILE A 393 -4.84 4.32 -15.16
CA ILE A 393 -5.79 5.18 -15.87
C ILE A 393 -5.39 6.65 -15.64
N SER A 394 -5.19 7.41 -16.72
CA SER A 394 -4.85 8.83 -16.59
C SER A 394 -6.00 9.66 -15.98
N PRO A 395 -5.72 10.71 -15.18
CA PRO A 395 -6.77 11.51 -14.52
C PRO A 395 -7.79 12.13 -15.47
N GLU A 396 -7.38 12.43 -16.69
CA GLU A 396 -8.17 13.09 -17.75
C GLU A 396 -8.67 12.09 -18.82
N CYS A 397 -8.45 10.79 -18.63
CA CYS A 397 -8.83 9.71 -19.56
C CYS A 397 -8.36 9.93 -21.02
N ASN A 398 -7.11 10.34 -21.21
CA ASN A 398 -6.56 10.75 -22.50
C ASN A 398 -5.24 10.08 -22.90
N ALA A 399 -4.81 9.04 -22.17
CA ALA A 399 -3.63 8.27 -22.55
C ALA A 399 -3.95 7.18 -23.59
N ILE A 400 -2.94 6.38 -23.94
CA ILE A 400 -3.14 5.25 -24.85
C ILE A 400 -4.04 4.17 -24.22
N ASP A 401 -4.86 3.55 -25.07
CA ASP A 401 -5.87 2.53 -24.73
C ASP A 401 -6.98 3.01 -23.76
N GLU A 402 -7.16 4.33 -23.58
CA GLU A 402 -8.21 4.95 -22.74
C GLU A 402 -9.30 5.62 -23.57
N TYR A 403 -10.54 5.54 -23.06
CA TYR A 403 -11.75 6.02 -23.72
C TYR A 403 -12.75 6.60 -22.72
N ILE A 404 -13.13 7.88 -22.90
CA ILE A 404 -14.29 8.46 -22.23
C ILE A 404 -15.57 7.90 -22.88
N LEU A 405 -16.49 7.40 -22.06
CA LEU A 405 -17.83 6.99 -22.48
C LEU A 405 -18.87 7.69 -21.60
N GLU A 406 -19.69 8.54 -22.24
CA GLU A 406 -20.87 9.16 -21.62
C GLU A 406 -21.96 8.11 -21.33
N CYS A 407 -22.72 8.34 -20.27
CA CYS A 407 -23.68 7.40 -19.71
C CYS A 407 -24.99 8.14 -19.37
N PRO A 408 -26.13 7.84 -20.03
CA PRO A 408 -26.33 6.85 -21.09
C PRO A 408 -25.72 7.25 -22.44
N GLY A 409 -25.06 6.32 -23.12
CA GLY A 409 -24.36 6.60 -24.38
C GLY A 409 -23.74 5.36 -25.01
N ASN A 410 -23.06 5.54 -26.14
CA ASN A 410 -22.34 4.49 -26.85
C ASN A 410 -21.03 4.98 -27.48
N LEU A 411 -20.08 4.05 -27.62
CA LEU A 411 -18.82 4.26 -28.34
C LEU A 411 -18.64 3.11 -29.34
N THR A 412 -19.06 3.37 -30.58
CA THR A 412 -18.94 2.44 -31.70
C THR A 412 -17.80 2.87 -32.61
N SER A 413 -16.86 1.97 -32.86
CA SER A 413 -15.70 2.15 -33.75
C SER A 413 -15.47 0.87 -34.57
N ILE A 414 -14.48 0.86 -35.47
CA ILE A 414 -14.14 -0.34 -36.27
C ILE A 414 -13.66 -1.51 -35.38
N ALA A 415 -13.10 -1.21 -34.20
CA ALA A 415 -12.50 -2.20 -33.30
C ALA A 415 -13.32 -2.49 -32.02
N ARG A 416 -14.31 -1.67 -31.68
CA ARG A 416 -15.05 -1.74 -30.40
C ARG A 416 -16.49 -1.27 -30.54
N ASN A 417 -17.41 -1.89 -29.80
CA ASN A 417 -18.81 -1.47 -29.72
C ASN A 417 -19.28 -1.49 -28.26
N LEU A 418 -19.01 -0.40 -27.54
CA LEU A 418 -19.35 -0.24 -26.13
C LEU A 418 -20.66 0.53 -25.97
N THR A 419 -21.48 0.17 -24.99
CA THR A 419 -22.61 1.00 -24.53
C THR A 419 -22.57 1.18 -23.02
N CYS A 420 -23.04 2.32 -22.54
CA CYS A 420 -23.19 2.60 -21.11
C CYS A 420 -24.63 3.05 -20.81
N ASN A 421 -25.14 2.66 -19.65
CA ASN A 421 -26.40 3.15 -19.11
C ASN A 421 -26.28 3.39 -17.59
N ILE A 422 -27.10 4.29 -17.04
CA ILE A 422 -27.20 4.54 -15.60
C ILE A 422 -28.45 3.86 -15.04
N SER A 423 -28.30 3.12 -13.94
CA SER A 423 -29.41 2.45 -13.26
C SER A 423 -29.33 2.69 -11.74
N GLY A 424 -29.88 3.80 -11.29
CA GLY A 424 -29.71 4.28 -9.91
C GLY A 424 -28.27 4.71 -9.66
N ASN A 425 -27.67 4.25 -8.57
CA ASN A 425 -26.27 4.56 -8.21
C ASN A 425 -25.28 3.57 -8.87
N LYS A 426 -25.47 3.27 -10.16
CA LYS A 426 -24.64 2.33 -10.92
C LYS A 426 -24.52 2.70 -12.39
N PHE A 427 -23.32 2.51 -12.94
CA PHE A 427 -23.07 2.42 -14.37
C PHE A 427 -23.13 0.95 -14.80
N ILE A 428 -23.78 0.69 -15.92
CA ILE A 428 -23.82 -0.63 -16.58
C ILE A 428 -23.17 -0.45 -17.95
N ILE A 429 -22.00 -1.06 -18.14
CA ILE A 429 -21.22 -1.00 -19.38
C ILE A 429 -21.29 -2.36 -20.07
N THR A 430 -21.52 -2.40 -21.38
CA THR A 430 -21.64 -3.63 -22.18
C THR A 430 -20.61 -3.67 -23.30
N GLY A 431 -20.13 -4.87 -23.64
CA GLY A 431 -19.28 -5.09 -24.83
C GLY A 431 -17.77 -4.95 -24.57
N LEU A 432 -17.34 -5.00 -23.31
CA LEU A 432 -15.93 -4.88 -22.92
C LEU A 432 -15.16 -6.17 -23.21
N GLU A 433 -13.96 -6.06 -23.80
CA GLU A 433 -13.06 -7.21 -24.01
C GLU A 433 -12.03 -7.30 -22.87
N HIS A 434 -11.54 -6.15 -22.43
CA HIS A 434 -10.68 -5.95 -21.26
C HIS A 434 -11.21 -4.73 -20.48
N SER A 435 -10.76 -4.53 -19.24
CA SER A 435 -11.76 -4.07 -18.27
C SER A 435 -11.20 -3.46 -16.98
N ALA A 436 -10.46 -2.35 -17.12
CA ALA A 436 -10.44 -1.34 -16.08
C ALA A 436 -11.41 -0.20 -16.41
N ILE A 437 -12.26 0.16 -15.45
CA ILE A 437 -13.28 1.20 -15.59
C ILE A 437 -13.22 2.09 -14.35
N LEU A 438 -13.23 3.40 -14.56
CA LEU A 438 -13.20 4.42 -13.50
C LEU A 438 -14.35 5.41 -13.69
N GLU A 439 -15.14 5.64 -12.65
CA GLU A 439 -16.10 6.75 -12.59
C GLU A 439 -15.35 8.08 -12.74
N ILE A 440 -15.75 8.91 -13.71
CA ILE A 440 -15.21 10.25 -13.89
C ILE A 440 -16.34 11.27 -13.98
N ILE A 441 -16.16 12.43 -13.37
CA ILE A 441 -16.76 13.64 -13.93
C ILE A 441 -15.74 14.08 -14.99
N PRO A 442 -16.07 14.06 -16.30
CA PRO A 442 -15.20 14.63 -17.31
C PRO A 442 -14.90 16.09 -16.94
N PRO A 443 -13.68 16.60 -17.16
CA PRO A 443 -13.46 18.03 -16.99
C PRO A 443 -14.49 18.78 -17.85
N GLU A 444 -15.23 19.72 -17.26
CA GLU A 444 -16.06 20.65 -18.03
C GLU A 444 -15.11 21.35 -19.02
N ILE A 445 -15.16 20.95 -20.30
CA ILE A 445 -14.22 21.44 -21.32
C ILE A 445 -14.39 22.96 -21.35
N PRO A 446 -13.42 23.74 -20.85
CA PRO A 446 -13.67 25.14 -20.55
C PRO A 446 -13.83 25.84 -21.90
N CYS A 447 -15.04 26.32 -22.17
CA CYS A 447 -15.37 26.89 -23.47
C CYS A 447 -14.48 28.12 -23.71
N VAL A 448 -13.44 27.93 -24.51
CA VAL A 448 -12.43 28.94 -24.84
C VAL A 448 -13.08 29.92 -25.80
N GLN A 449 -13.18 31.19 -25.39
CA GLN A 449 -13.81 32.22 -26.21
C GLN A 449 -12.98 32.49 -27.46
N ASN A 450 -13.62 32.46 -28.62
CA ASN A 450 -13.03 32.82 -29.91
C ASN A 450 -13.54 34.21 -30.32
N TRP A 451 -12.99 35.24 -29.67
CA TRP A 451 -13.40 36.62 -29.85
C TRP A 451 -12.98 37.19 -31.22
N GLN A 452 -13.94 37.30 -32.14
CA GLN A 452 -13.81 38.13 -33.33
C GLN A 452 -14.34 39.53 -33.03
N CYS A 453 -13.61 40.57 -33.44
CA CYS A 453 -14.05 41.96 -33.30
C CYS A 453 -14.16 42.66 -34.66
N ASP A 454 -15.08 43.61 -34.75
CA ASP A 454 -15.13 44.57 -35.84
C ASP A 454 -13.90 45.50 -35.82
N GLU A 455 -13.67 46.17 -36.95
CA GLU A 455 -12.76 47.31 -37.00
C GLU A 455 -13.23 48.46 -36.09
N TRP A 456 -12.27 49.25 -35.62
CA TRP A 456 -12.57 50.45 -34.84
C TRP A 456 -13.34 51.48 -35.68
N SER A 457 -14.38 52.08 -35.08
CA SER A 457 -15.25 53.08 -35.73
C SER A 457 -14.51 54.32 -36.27
N GLU A 458 -13.35 54.63 -35.68
CA GLU A 458 -12.38 55.59 -36.21
C GLU A 458 -11.08 54.82 -36.55
N THR A 459 -11.14 54.09 -37.67
CA THR A 459 -10.07 53.19 -38.13
C THR A 459 -8.76 53.94 -38.39
N SER A 460 -8.83 55.24 -38.70
CA SER A 460 -7.63 56.07 -38.96
C SER A 460 -6.77 56.33 -37.71
N LYS A 461 -7.32 56.10 -36.51
CA LYS A 461 -6.66 56.32 -35.21
C LYS A 461 -6.78 55.12 -34.27
N SER A 462 -7.28 53.99 -34.77
CA SER A 462 -7.54 52.74 -34.03
C SER A 462 -8.31 52.96 -32.72
N CYS A 463 -9.44 53.68 -32.78
CA CYS A 463 -10.18 54.10 -31.58
C CYS A 463 -11.69 54.27 -31.80
N GLY A 464 -12.40 54.62 -30.72
CA GLY A 464 -13.85 54.82 -30.70
C GLY A 464 -14.55 53.58 -30.16
N TYR A 465 -15.46 53.02 -30.95
CA TYR A 465 -16.25 51.84 -30.60
C TYR A 465 -16.04 50.72 -31.62
N ARG A 466 -16.23 49.46 -31.20
CA ARG A 466 -16.35 48.28 -32.07
C ARG A 466 -17.14 47.19 -31.35
N THR A 467 -17.75 46.26 -32.08
CA THR A 467 -18.35 45.06 -31.48
C THR A 467 -17.30 43.96 -31.36
N CYS A 468 -17.38 43.14 -30.31
CA CYS A 468 -16.65 41.88 -30.20
C CYS A 468 -17.62 40.74 -29.88
N THR A 469 -17.68 39.74 -30.76
CA THR A 469 -18.53 38.55 -30.64
C THR A 469 -17.68 37.30 -30.43
N ASP A 470 -18.13 36.42 -29.55
CA ASP A 470 -17.50 35.12 -29.35
C ASP A 470 -18.11 34.12 -30.35
N LEU A 471 -17.32 33.66 -31.31
CA LEU A 471 -17.77 32.69 -32.32
C LEU A 471 -18.13 31.33 -31.72
N ASN A 472 -17.61 31.01 -30.53
CA ASN A 472 -17.90 29.77 -29.81
C ASN A 472 -19.12 29.86 -28.88
N ASN A 473 -19.72 31.05 -28.73
CA ASN A 473 -20.92 31.32 -27.92
C ASN A 473 -20.83 30.85 -26.44
N CYS A 474 -19.65 30.92 -25.84
CA CYS A 474 -19.34 30.41 -24.50
C CYS A 474 -20.02 31.13 -23.32
N GLY A 475 -20.84 32.16 -23.58
CA GLY A 475 -21.65 32.88 -22.59
C GLY A 475 -20.90 33.74 -21.55
N ASN A 476 -19.61 33.50 -21.34
CA ASN A 476 -18.77 34.22 -20.38
C ASN A 476 -17.94 35.33 -21.06
N ILE A 477 -17.77 36.47 -20.39
CA ILE A 477 -17.03 37.65 -20.87
C ILE A 477 -15.52 37.61 -20.58
N THR A 478 -15.00 36.53 -20.01
CA THR A 478 -13.56 36.33 -19.78
C THR A 478 -12.77 36.55 -21.07
N GLY A 479 -11.69 37.34 -20.97
CA GLY A 479 -10.82 37.65 -22.11
C GLY A 479 -11.44 38.54 -23.20
N LYS A 480 -12.67 39.05 -23.04
CA LYS A 480 -13.33 39.88 -24.06
C LYS A 480 -12.48 41.12 -24.38
N PRO A 481 -12.08 41.33 -25.66
CA PRO A 481 -11.32 42.52 -26.04
C PRO A 481 -12.14 43.81 -25.83
N LEU A 482 -11.45 44.93 -25.60
CA LEU A 482 -12.09 46.23 -25.38
C LEU A 482 -12.95 46.64 -26.59
N GLU A 483 -14.23 46.90 -26.33
CA GLU A 483 -15.21 47.43 -27.30
C GLU A 483 -15.25 48.98 -27.33
N TYR A 484 -14.58 49.63 -26.38
CA TYR A 484 -14.36 51.07 -26.34
C TYR A 484 -12.88 51.39 -26.11
N GLN A 485 -12.35 52.35 -26.86
CA GLN A 485 -11.02 52.91 -26.68
C GLN A 485 -11.08 54.42 -26.92
N GLU A 486 -10.65 55.21 -25.93
CA GLU A 486 -10.57 56.66 -26.07
C GLU A 486 -9.70 57.05 -27.28
N CYS A 487 -10.22 57.93 -28.13
CA CYS A 487 -9.45 58.41 -29.27
C CYS A 487 -8.32 59.34 -28.81
N PRO A 488 -7.09 59.17 -29.33
CA PRO A 488 -5.97 60.02 -28.95
C PRO A 488 -6.30 61.47 -29.29
N VAL A 489 -6.44 62.29 -28.24
CA VAL A 489 -6.71 63.72 -28.38
C VAL A 489 -5.57 64.35 -29.15
N CYS A 490 -5.88 65.06 -30.25
CA CYS A 490 -4.87 65.78 -31.01
C CYS A 490 -4.27 66.88 -30.14
N ILE A 491 -3.01 66.72 -29.73
CA ILE A 491 -2.26 67.71 -28.94
C ILE A 491 -1.54 68.64 -29.93
N PRO A 492 -1.84 69.95 -29.94
CA PRO A 492 -1.14 70.90 -30.79
C PRO A 492 0.36 70.97 -30.51
N ASN A 493 1.17 70.92 -31.57
CA ASN A 493 2.61 71.12 -31.55
C ASN A 493 2.95 72.54 -32.03
N TRP A 494 2.80 73.50 -31.12
CA TRP A 494 2.96 74.92 -31.42
C TRP A 494 4.42 75.32 -31.67
N LYS A 495 4.77 75.53 -32.93
CA LYS A 495 6.05 76.14 -33.33
C LYS A 495 5.87 77.65 -33.49
N CYS A 496 6.65 78.41 -32.72
CA CYS A 496 6.58 79.87 -32.70
C CYS A 496 7.80 80.54 -33.33
N THR A 497 7.60 81.73 -33.87
CA THR A 497 8.68 82.66 -34.24
C THR A 497 9.25 83.37 -32.99
N PRO A 498 10.48 83.93 -33.08
CA PRO A 498 11.01 84.80 -32.02
C PRO A 498 10.16 86.07 -31.82
N PHE A 499 10.15 86.60 -30.60
CA PHE A 499 9.50 87.89 -30.31
C PHE A 499 10.22 89.05 -31.00
N LEU A 500 9.49 89.83 -31.78
CA LEU A 500 9.98 91.01 -32.49
C LEU A 500 9.46 92.33 -31.85
N PRO A 501 10.24 93.43 -31.92
CA PRO A 501 11.66 93.46 -32.29
C PRO A 501 12.54 92.75 -31.25
N GLU A 502 13.79 92.42 -31.60
CA GLU A 502 14.69 91.60 -30.76
C GLU A 502 15.04 92.27 -29.42
N LYS A 503 15.23 93.60 -29.43
CA LYS A 503 15.43 94.44 -28.23
C LYS A 503 14.10 95.09 -27.88
N CYS A 504 13.72 95.11 -26.60
CA CYS A 504 12.51 95.80 -26.13
C CYS A 504 12.49 97.27 -26.61
N PRO A 505 11.46 97.70 -27.35
CA PRO A 505 11.31 99.11 -27.74
C PRO A 505 10.77 99.94 -26.56
N ARG A 506 10.58 101.25 -26.76
CA ARG A 506 9.93 102.12 -25.75
C ARG A 506 8.43 101.90 -25.63
N GLU A 507 7.80 101.38 -26.68
CA GLU A 507 6.42 100.90 -26.63
C GLU A 507 6.42 99.51 -25.99
N GLU A 508 5.60 99.30 -24.96
CA GLU A 508 5.91 98.34 -23.89
C GLU A 508 5.68 96.85 -24.24
N LYS A 509 5.46 96.52 -25.52
CA LYS A 509 5.08 95.18 -26.00
C LYS A 509 5.93 94.70 -27.18
N ARG A 510 6.16 93.38 -27.23
CA ARG A 510 6.75 92.63 -28.35
C ARG A 510 5.74 91.58 -28.83
N THR A 511 5.80 91.19 -30.10
CA THR A 511 4.87 90.24 -30.73
C THR A 511 5.59 89.06 -31.37
N ARG A 512 4.91 87.90 -31.45
CA ARG A 512 5.32 86.72 -32.23
C ARG A 512 4.12 86.05 -32.88
N THR A 513 4.39 85.12 -33.78
CA THR A 513 3.41 84.21 -34.38
C THR A 513 3.67 82.76 -33.94
N CYS A 514 2.63 81.95 -33.82
CA CYS A 514 2.72 80.52 -33.54
C CYS A 514 1.76 79.74 -34.43
N THR A 515 2.24 78.64 -35.01
CA THR A 515 1.45 77.72 -35.84
C THR A 515 1.53 76.31 -35.26
N ASP A 516 0.41 75.61 -35.24
CA ASP A 516 0.40 74.18 -34.92
C ASP A 516 0.93 73.38 -36.12
N ILE A 517 1.89 72.47 -35.88
CA ILE A 517 2.42 71.56 -36.90
C ILE A 517 1.45 70.38 -37.12
N ASN A 518 0.66 70.02 -36.11
CA ASN A 518 -0.23 68.86 -36.11
C ASN A 518 -1.63 69.17 -36.68
N ASP A 519 -1.89 70.44 -37.03
CA ASP A 519 -3.16 70.98 -37.52
C ASP A 519 -4.41 70.53 -36.73
N CYS A 520 -4.30 70.51 -35.39
CA CYS A 520 -5.35 69.99 -34.49
C CYS A 520 -6.60 70.88 -34.38
N GLY A 521 -6.72 71.95 -35.19
CA GLY A 521 -7.91 72.81 -35.28
C GLY A 521 -8.33 73.55 -33.99
N THR A 522 -7.49 73.59 -32.95
CA THR A 522 -7.81 74.15 -31.64
C THR A 522 -6.76 75.15 -31.16
N GLU A 523 -7.16 76.16 -30.38
CA GLU A 523 -6.24 77.12 -29.74
C GLU A 523 -5.78 76.69 -28.34
N LYS A 524 -6.15 75.49 -27.88
CA LYS A 524 -5.78 75.00 -26.55
C LYS A 524 -4.25 74.87 -26.42
N GLY A 525 -3.68 75.51 -25.40
CA GLY A 525 -2.23 75.53 -25.16
C GLY A 525 -1.41 76.41 -26.11
N LYS A 526 -2.06 77.24 -26.94
CA LYS A 526 -1.40 78.18 -27.86
C LYS A 526 -0.52 79.18 -27.08
N PRO A 527 0.80 79.22 -27.31
CA PRO A 527 1.69 80.08 -26.54
C PRO A 527 1.41 81.57 -26.79
N GLU A 528 1.48 82.37 -25.72
CA GLU A 528 1.18 83.81 -25.75
C GLU A 528 1.85 84.55 -26.91
N LEU A 529 1.07 85.29 -27.69
CA LEU A 529 1.53 86.00 -28.90
C LEU A 529 2.09 87.40 -28.59
N THR A 530 1.88 87.90 -27.36
CA THR A 530 2.39 89.20 -26.90
C THR A 530 3.20 89.06 -25.61
N GLN A 531 4.28 89.84 -25.47
CA GLN A 531 5.09 89.92 -24.26
C GLN A 531 5.28 91.39 -23.86
N THR A 532 4.94 91.73 -22.62
CA THR A 532 5.26 93.04 -22.01
C THR A 532 6.68 93.08 -21.47
N CYS A 533 7.36 94.23 -21.59
CA CYS A 533 8.74 94.42 -21.16
C CYS A 533 8.85 95.04 -19.75
N GLU A 534 9.00 94.22 -18.70
CA GLU A 534 9.21 94.72 -17.33
C GLU A 534 10.61 95.33 -17.10
N ARG A 535 10.68 96.42 -16.32
CA ARG A 535 11.92 97.08 -15.92
C ARG A 535 12.20 96.84 -14.43
N LYS A 536 13.10 95.90 -14.11
CA LYS A 536 13.44 95.53 -12.72
C LYS A 536 13.91 96.73 -11.88
N ASN A 537 13.25 96.95 -10.75
CA ASN A 537 13.55 98.02 -9.82
C ASN A 537 14.46 97.50 -8.68
N ILE A 538 15.73 97.91 -8.69
CA ILE A 538 16.82 97.27 -7.90
C ILE A 538 16.63 97.38 -6.38
N LEU A 539 15.91 98.40 -5.90
CA LEU A 539 15.72 98.67 -4.46
C LEU A 539 15.03 97.52 -3.69
N VAL A 540 14.15 96.75 -4.33
CA VAL A 540 13.40 95.66 -3.67
C VAL A 540 14.33 94.52 -3.22
N TYR A 541 15.34 94.18 -4.03
CA TYR A 541 16.27 93.10 -3.71
C TYR A 541 17.20 93.41 -2.53
N ILE A 542 17.49 94.70 -2.28
CA ILE A 542 18.33 95.16 -1.16
C ILE A 542 17.60 95.00 0.19
N LEU A 543 16.27 95.20 0.20
CA LEU A 543 15.46 95.02 1.40
C LEU A 543 15.33 93.54 1.79
N ILE A 544 15.20 92.64 0.81
CA ILE A 544 15.05 91.20 1.04
C ILE A 544 16.33 90.58 1.64
N THR A 545 17.52 90.98 1.17
CA THR A 545 18.79 90.44 1.68
C THR A 545 19.07 90.87 3.13
N LEU A 546 18.77 92.11 3.49
CA LEU A 546 18.88 92.59 4.88
C LEU A 546 17.96 91.82 5.84
N LEU A 547 16.73 91.52 5.41
CA LEU A 547 15.77 90.73 6.18
C LEU A 547 16.26 89.29 6.41
N GLY A 548 16.82 88.65 5.38
CA GLY A 548 17.40 87.31 5.48
C GLY A 548 18.56 87.22 6.49
N ILE A 549 19.46 88.21 6.50
CA ILE A 549 20.59 88.25 7.43
C ILE A 549 20.11 88.33 8.89
N ALA A 550 19.08 89.14 9.17
CA ALA A 550 18.52 89.27 10.52
C ALA A 550 17.93 87.95 11.06
N VAL A 551 17.24 87.18 10.20
CA VAL A 551 16.68 85.86 10.55
C VAL A 551 17.78 84.84 10.86
N ILE A 552 18.86 84.82 10.07
CA ILE A 552 20.00 83.91 10.30
C ILE A 552 20.68 84.19 11.65
N ILE A 553 20.87 85.46 12.00
CA ILE A 553 21.44 85.86 13.31
C ILE A 553 20.57 85.37 14.47
N LEU A 554 19.23 85.50 14.36
CA LEU A 554 18.29 84.98 15.35
C LEU A 554 18.40 83.45 15.52
N ILE A 555 18.49 82.70 14.42
CA ILE A 555 18.65 81.23 14.45
C ILE A 555 19.95 80.84 15.17
N VAL A 556 21.07 81.51 14.88
CA VAL A 556 22.37 81.25 15.56
C VAL A 556 22.28 81.52 17.07
N ILE A 557 21.59 82.58 17.50
CA ILE A 557 21.37 82.88 18.93
C ILE A 557 20.52 81.78 19.61
N ILE A 558 19.49 81.28 18.94
CA ILE A 558 18.64 80.18 19.43
C ILE A 558 19.45 78.88 19.56
N LEU A 559 20.21 78.50 18.51
CA LEU A 559 21.07 77.32 18.54
C LEU A 559 22.12 77.39 19.65
N LYS A 560 22.76 78.55 19.85
CA LYS A 560 23.74 78.74 20.93
C LYS A 560 23.11 78.61 22.32
N ARG A 561 21.87 79.09 22.51
CA ARG A 561 21.09 78.84 23.74
C ARG A 561 20.76 77.36 23.95
N ILE A 562 20.47 76.60 22.89
CA ILE A 562 20.16 75.17 22.98
C ILE A 562 21.40 74.35 23.38
N ILE A 563 22.57 74.65 22.79
CA ILE A 563 23.84 73.95 23.08
C ILE A 563 24.23 74.14 24.54
N ILE A 564 24.25 75.39 25.04
CA ILE A 564 24.58 75.72 26.43
C ILE A 564 23.60 75.07 27.44
N ARG A 565 22.38 74.72 27.00
CA ARG A 565 21.40 73.99 27.83
C ARG A 565 21.68 72.48 27.90
N ARG A 566 22.38 71.89 26.92
CA ARG A 566 22.70 70.46 26.89
C ARG A 566 23.96 70.11 27.68
N GLU A 567 24.93 71.01 27.79
CA GLU A 567 26.18 70.78 28.52
C GLU A 567 25.96 70.65 30.04
N LYS A 568 24.98 71.39 30.60
CA LYS A 568 24.64 71.38 32.03
C LYS A 568 24.00 70.08 32.57
N LEU A 569 23.92 69.03 31.77
CA LEU A 569 23.35 67.72 32.15
C LEU A 569 24.39 66.58 32.15
N LYS A 570 25.70 66.87 32.05
CA LYS A 570 26.77 65.85 31.94
C LYS A 570 27.85 65.86 33.04
N GLU A 571 27.68 66.65 34.10
CA GLU A 571 28.69 66.77 35.17
C GLU A 571 28.18 66.35 36.56
N ARG A 572 28.57 65.14 37.01
CA ARG A 572 29.24 64.85 38.31
C ARG A 572 29.61 63.34 38.41
N PRO A 573 30.59 62.94 39.24
CA PRO A 573 31.57 61.93 38.81
C PRO A 573 31.39 60.50 39.39
N ARG A 574 32.28 59.60 38.95
CA ARG A 574 32.33 58.17 39.29
C ARG A 574 33.59 57.82 40.09
N THR A 575 33.41 57.32 41.32
CA THR A 575 34.35 56.52 42.14
C THR A 575 33.49 55.76 43.18
N GLU A 576 33.83 54.58 43.72
CA GLU A 576 34.85 53.57 43.38
C GLU A 576 34.42 52.19 43.95
N GLN A 577 35.09 51.10 43.53
CA GLN A 577 35.31 49.80 44.18
C GLN A 577 34.25 49.16 45.14
N GLY A 578 33.98 47.85 44.96
CA GLY A 578 33.88 46.94 46.13
C GLY A 578 32.70 45.95 46.24
N GLN A 579 33.00 44.66 45.99
CA GLN A 579 32.64 43.49 46.81
C GLN A 579 31.19 43.16 47.29
N TYR A 580 30.78 41.93 46.93
CA TYR A 580 30.08 40.90 47.74
C TYR A 580 28.62 41.07 48.27
N LYS A 581 27.75 40.21 47.67
CA LYS A 581 26.84 39.21 48.31
C LYS A 581 25.47 39.60 48.94
N ASN A 582 24.57 38.60 48.89
CA ASN A 582 23.28 38.38 49.58
C ASN A 582 22.11 39.30 49.12
N ASP A 583 20.98 38.86 48.55
CA ASP A 583 20.00 37.81 48.96
C ASP A 583 19.36 38.08 50.35
N PRO A 584 18.02 37.90 50.59
CA PRO A 584 16.90 37.49 49.72
C PRO A 584 15.60 38.37 49.79
N ASN A 585 14.55 37.90 49.09
CA ASN A 585 13.11 37.87 49.50
C ASN A 585 12.11 39.06 49.37
N TYR A 586 11.06 38.78 48.56
CA TYR A 586 9.62 39.04 48.82
C TYR A 586 9.06 40.51 48.73
N PRO A 587 7.71 40.75 48.65
CA PRO A 587 7.14 41.36 47.43
C PRO A 587 5.92 42.31 47.65
N SER A 588 5.29 42.76 46.54
CA SER A 588 3.83 43.00 46.34
C SER A 588 3.66 43.57 44.90
N GLN A 589 2.70 43.17 44.05
CA GLN A 589 1.23 43.37 44.12
C GLN A 589 0.89 44.85 44.35
N ILE A 590 0.13 45.56 43.51
CA ILE A 590 -1.22 45.33 42.95
C ILE A 590 -1.23 46.00 41.53
N GLU A 591 -1.70 45.38 40.44
CA GLU A 591 -3.06 45.56 39.81
C GLU A 591 -3.45 47.03 39.54
N GLN A 592 -4.19 47.49 38.51
CA GLN A 592 -4.99 46.98 37.37
C GLN A 592 -5.21 48.22 36.42
N TYR A 593 -5.65 48.24 35.14
CA TYR A 593 -6.00 47.27 34.07
C TYR A 593 -6.04 48.07 32.72
N TYR A 594 -5.77 47.45 31.55
CA TYR A 594 -5.94 47.98 30.16
C TYR A 594 -5.04 49.18 29.72
N GLY A 595 -4.66 49.30 28.44
CA GLY A 595 -4.86 48.40 27.29
C GLY A 595 -4.37 48.98 25.95
N SER A 596 -4.51 48.16 24.89
CA SER A 596 -4.35 48.45 23.44
C SER A 596 -3.02 49.01 22.92
N ASP A 597 -2.39 48.18 22.10
CA ASP A 597 -1.54 48.45 20.94
C ASP A 597 -1.87 49.72 20.12
N GLN A 598 -0.85 50.31 19.46
CA GLN A 598 -0.67 50.02 18.02
C GLN A 598 0.72 50.41 17.46
N THR A 599 1.34 49.40 16.83
CA THR A 599 2.22 49.41 15.64
C THR A 599 2.73 50.74 15.05
N HIS A 600 4.03 50.79 14.73
CA HIS A 600 4.50 50.85 13.33
C HIS A 600 6.03 50.67 13.15
N ASN A 601 6.40 49.88 12.12
CA ASN A 601 7.36 50.14 11.02
C ASN A 601 8.63 51.01 11.26
N PHE A 602 9.80 50.74 10.67
CA PHE A 602 10.16 49.85 9.54
C PHE A 602 11.69 49.66 9.43
N LYS A 603 12.16 48.54 8.81
CA LYS A 603 13.45 48.33 8.09
C LYS A 603 14.77 48.66 8.83
N GLU A 604 15.89 47.97 8.63
CA GLU A 604 16.56 47.62 7.35
C GLU A 604 17.17 46.20 7.30
N GLN A 605 17.67 45.86 6.11
CA GLN A 605 18.37 44.62 5.69
C GLN A 605 19.83 44.98 5.33
N PRO A 606 20.81 44.05 5.13
CA PRO A 606 20.64 42.80 4.36
C PRO A 606 21.36 41.53 4.86
N GLU A 607 20.96 40.40 4.26
CA GLU A 607 21.74 39.19 3.85
C GLU A 607 22.87 38.66 4.79
N THR A 608 22.79 37.41 5.25
CA THR A 608 22.97 36.21 4.41
C THR A 608 22.34 34.94 5.02
N ASN A 609 22.31 33.84 4.26
CA ASN A 609 21.60 32.57 4.50
C ASN A 609 22.53 31.39 4.11
N PRO A 610 22.25 30.08 4.32
CA PRO A 610 21.26 29.39 5.19
C PRO A 610 21.84 28.26 6.08
N GLN A 611 21.06 27.73 7.03
CA GLN A 611 20.57 26.31 7.04
C GLN A 611 20.08 25.81 8.42
N SER A 612 19.16 24.83 8.35
CA SER A 612 18.77 23.84 9.37
C SER A 612 18.46 24.33 10.79
N GLU A 613 17.16 24.44 11.11
CA GLU A 613 16.66 24.00 12.42
C GLU A 613 15.76 22.77 12.26
N ASN A 614 15.65 22.00 13.33
CA ASN A 614 15.02 20.68 13.39
C ASN A 614 14.10 20.67 14.61
N TYR A 615 12.78 20.58 14.40
CA TYR A 615 11.80 20.62 15.47
C TYR A 615 11.00 19.32 15.57
N GLN A 616 11.16 18.66 16.72
CA GLN A 616 10.23 17.65 17.20
C GLN A 616 9.02 18.36 17.82
N GLU A 617 7.82 18.15 17.31
CA GLU A 617 6.60 18.49 18.06
C GLU A 617 6.23 17.33 19.00
N LYS A 618 5.81 17.70 20.22
CA LYS A 618 5.30 16.76 21.23
C LYS A 618 3.79 16.86 21.32
N PHE A 619 3.14 15.72 21.50
CA PHE A 619 1.73 15.62 21.85
C PHE A 619 1.36 16.49 23.07
N PRO A 620 0.24 17.21 23.01
CA PRO A 620 -0.56 17.53 24.19
C PRO A 620 -1.58 16.41 24.46
N ASP A 621 -1.59 15.91 25.69
CA ASP A 621 -2.60 14.95 26.17
C ASP A 621 -4.02 15.55 26.25
N LYS A 622 -4.99 14.63 26.47
CA LYS A 622 -6.24 14.81 27.26
C LYS A 622 -7.49 15.27 26.50
N TYR A 623 -8.48 14.36 26.37
CA TYR A 623 -9.74 14.41 27.14
C TYR A 623 -10.66 13.19 26.86
N TRP A 624 -11.03 12.48 27.94
CA TRP A 624 -12.33 11.79 28.11
C TRP A 624 -13.10 12.66 29.13
N PRO A 625 -14.44 12.84 29.10
CA PRO A 625 -15.35 11.69 29.16
C PRO A 625 -16.75 11.80 28.51
N LYS A 626 -17.26 10.66 28.03
CA LYS A 626 -18.30 9.90 28.76
C LYS A 626 -18.43 8.47 28.26
#